data_AF-A0A9D0ZBR6-F1
#
_entry.id   AF-A0A9D0ZBR6-F1
#
_cell.length_a   1.000
_cell.length_b   1.000
_cell.length_c   1.000
_cell.angle_alpha   90.00
_cell.angle_beta   90.00
_cell.angle_gamma   90.00
#
_symmetry.space_group_name_H-M   'P 1'
#
loop_
_entity.id
_entity.type
_entity.pdbx_description
1 polymer ?
#
loop_
_entity_poly.entity_id
_entity_poly.type
_entity_poly.pdbx_seq_one_letter_code
_entity_poly.pdbx_strand_id
1 'polypeptide(L)' 'MILTDELCDRLCAAAVEGAPLMAIQANDPRITLVAGGYPLFADGKIAGGIGVGGGTEEQDCEIAEYVLSVFEKLAK' A
#
# COMPACT_ATOMS: atom_id res chain seq x y z
N MET A 1 -0.06 -6.42 2.00
CA MET A 1 -0.98 -5.37 2.46
C MET A 1 -0.32 -4.06 2.10
N ILE A 2 -1.05 -3.25 1.38
CA ILE A 2 -0.56 -2.40 0.30
C ILE A 2 -0.95 -0.99 0.71
N LEU A 3 -0.01 -0.22 1.26
CA LEU A 3 -0.29 1.11 1.78
C LEU A 3 0.88 2.04 1.44
N THR A 4 0.54 3.28 1.14
CA THR A 4 1.41 4.43 1.02
C THR A 4 0.47 5.62 1.22
N ASP A 5 0.84 6.47 2.20
CA ASP A 5 0.06 7.49 2.91
C ASP A 5 0.19 7.30 4.44
N GLU A 6 -0.46 8.16 5.23
CA GLU A 6 -0.50 8.08 6.70
C GLU A 6 -0.95 6.69 7.20
N LEU A 7 -1.76 5.96 6.41
CA LEU A 7 -2.20 4.62 6.76
C LEU A 7 -1.04 3.61 6.69
N CYS A 8 -0.15 3.75 5.70
CA CYS A 8 1.08 2.95 5.62
C CYS A 8 1.99 3.20 6.79
N ASP A 9 2.26 4.47 7.09
CA ASP A 9 3.15 4.85 8.17
C ASP A 9 2.65 4.28 9.50
N ARG A 10 1.33 4.31 9.71
CA ARG A 10 0.69 3.71 10.89
C ARG A 10 0.80 2.19 10.92
N LEU A 11 0.65 1.50 9.78
CA LEU A 11 0.80 0.05 9.72
C LEU A 11 2.26 -0.36 9.92
N CYS A 12 3.20 0.29 9.25
CA CYS A 12 4.63 0.06 9.38
C CYS A 12 5.06 0.26 10.83
N ALA A 13 4.67 1.37 11.46
CA ALA A 13 4.92 1.64 12.87
C ALA A 13 4.30 0.60 13.81
N ALA A 14 3.15 0.02 13.44
CA ALA A 14 2.53 -1.06 14.21
C ALA A 14 3.20 -2.43 13.99
N ALA A 15 3.89 -2.63 12.86
CA ALA A 15 4.47 -3.91 12.44
C ALA A 15 5.96 -4.08 12.79
N VAL A 16 6.63 -3.02 13.26
CA VAL A 16 8.03 -3.11 13.73
C VAL A 16 8.18 -4.01 14.95
N GLU A 17 9.43 -4.38 15.25
CA GLU A 17 9.75 -5.20 16.41
C GLU A 17 9.22 -4.59 17.72
N GLY A 18 8.54 -5.41 18.53
CA GLY A 18 7.94 -4.99 19.80
C GLY A 18 6.63 -4.20 19.69
N ALA A 19 6.16 -3.87 18.48
CA ALA A 19 4.89 -3.19 18.27
C ALA A 19 3.69 -4.15 18.20
N PRO A 20 2.43 -3.66 18.33
CA PRO A 20 1.25 -4.52 18.48
C PRO A 20 0.98 -5.49 17.32
N LEU A 21 1.46 -5.19 16.11
CA LEU A 21 1.31 -6.00 14.90
C LEU A 21 2.65 -6.57 14.42
N MET A 22 3.64 -6.69 15.31
CA MET A 22 4.91 -7.34 14.99
C MET A 22 4.65 -8.70 14.31
N ALA A 23 5.31 -8.91 13.17
CA ALA A 23 5.20 -10.11 12.35
C ALA A 23 3.82 -10.36 11.71
N ILE A 24 3.00 -9.33 11.48
CA ILE A 24 1.69 -9.47 10.80
C ILE A 24 1.74 -10.20 9.45
N GLN A 25 2.84 -10.10 8.71
CA GLN A 25 3.08 -10.82 7.46
C GLN A 25 3.08 -12.36 7.62
N ALA A 26 3.29 -12.87 8.83
CA ALA A 26 3.26 -14.31 9.11
C ALA A 26 1.82 -14.86 9.20
N ASN A 27 0.82 -13.99 9.35
CA ASN A 27 -0.58 -14.42 9.45
C ASN A 27 -1.15 -14.91 8.11
N ASP A 28 -0.64 -14.39 6.98
CA ASP A 28 -1.07 -14.80 5.65
C ASP A 28 0.06 -14.56 4.64
N PRO A 29 0.44 -15.56 3.81
CA PRO A 29 1.52 -15.41 2.82
C PRO A 29 1.26 -14.34 1.74
N ARG A 30 0.03 -13.82 1.64
CA ARG A 30 -0.35 -12.73 0.74
C ARG A 30 -0.13 -11.34 1.36
N ILE A 31 0.28 -11.27 2.62
CA ILE A 31 0.61 -10.01 3.29
C ILE A 31 2.10 -9.75 3.12
N THR A 32 2.44 -8.86 2.20
CA THR A 32 3.78 -8.29 2.07
C THR A 32 3.81 -6.89 2.70
N LEU A 33 4.88 -6.57 3.43
CA LEU A 33 5.21 -5.23 3.94
C LEU A 33 6.28 -4.62 3.03
N VAL A 34 5.86 -3.97 1.95
CA VAL A 34 6.71 -3.25 0.99
C VAL A 34 6.03 -1.94 0.63
N ALA A 35 6.83 -0.94 0.26
CA ALA A 35 6.35 0.30 -0.31
C ALA A 35 5.76 0.10 -1.73
N GLY A 36 5.22 1.15 -2.34
CA GLY A 36 4.62 1.08 -3.69
C GLY A 36 3.20 0.52 -3.72
N GLY A 37 2.54 0.40 -2.57
CA GLY A 37 1.17 -0.09 -2.47
C GLY A 37 0.16 1.00 -2.17
N TYR A 38 -0.96 1.12 -2.89
CA TYR A 38 -2.01 2.11 -2.60
C TYR A 38 -3.42 1.49 -2.66
N PRO A 39 -4.33 1.86 -1.75
CA PRO A 39 -5.76 1.55 -1.90
C PRO A 39 -6.36 2.35 -3.08
N LEU A 40 -7.26 1.71 -3.84
CA LEU A 40 -7.99 2.36 -4.93
C LEU A 40 -9.42 2.67 -4.48
N PHE A 41 -9.81 3.93 -4.56
CA PHE A 41 -11.15 4.40 -4.18
C PHE A 41 -11.97 4.83 -5.40
N ALA A 42 -13.21 4.33 -5.52
CA ALA A 42 -14.20 4.78 -6.48
C ALA A 42 -15.51 5.10 -5.75
N ASP A 43 -16.16 6.23 -6.05
CA ASP A 43 -17.34 6.71 -5.32
C ASP A 43 -17.16 6.75 -3.78
N GLY A 44 -15.95 7.07 -3.30
CA GLY A 44 -15.61 7.08 -1.88
C GLY A 44 -15.59 5.69 -1.20
N LYS A 45 -15.62 4.60 -1.99
CA LYS A 45 -15.53 3.21 -1.50
C LYS A 45 -14.27 2.53 -2.02
N ILE A 46 -13.77 1.55 -1.28
CA ILE A 46 -12.62 0.74 -1.70
C ILE A 46 -13.05 -0.13 -2.88
N ALA A 47 -12.45 0.10 -4.04
CA ALA A 47 -12.61 -0.71 -5.24
C ALA A 47 -11.55 -1.82 -5.32
N GLY A 48 -10.41 -1.64 -4.66
CA GLY A 48 -9.30 -2.60 -4.65
C GLY A 48 -8.00 -1.97 -4.15
N GLY A 49 -6.87 -2.45 -4.66
CA GLY A 49 -5.55 -1.88 -4.39
C GLY A 49 -4.56 -2.19 -5.51
N ILE A 50 -3.55 -1.34 -5.66
CA ILE A 50 -2.43 -1.51 -6.58
C ILE A 50 -1.15 -1.72 -5.78
N GLY A 51 -0.31 -2.68 -6.16
CA GLY A 51 1.03 -2.86 -5.60
C GLY A 51 2.06 -2.93 -6.70
N VAL A 52 3.08 -2.07 -6.63
CA VAL A 52 4.26 -2.09 -7.50
C VAL A 52 5.43 -2.63 -6.70
N GLY A 53 6.25 -3.47 -7.33
CA GLY A 53 7.39 -4.07 -6.69
C GLY A 53 8.44 -4.50 -7.71
N GLY A 54 9.70 -4.17 -7.45
CA GLY A 54 10.84 -4.64 -8.22
C GLY A 54 11.94 -3.61 -8.42
N GLY A 55 11.66 -2.33 -8.17
CA GLY A 55 12.64 -1.24 -8.14
C GLY A 55 13.15 -0.93 -6.73
N THR A 56 13.62 0.30 -6.55
CA THR A 56 13.75 0.91 -5.21
C THR A 56 12.38 1.31 -4.69
N GLU A 57 12.28 1.57 -3.38
CA GLU A 57 11.06 2.08 -2.75
C GLU A 57 10.53 3.32 -3.46
N GLU A 58 11.41 4.28 -3.80
CA GLU A 58 11.02 5.52 -4.47
C GLU A 58 10.47 5.25 -5.88
N GLN A 59 11.06 4.31 -6.61
CA GLN A 59 10.61 3.94 -7.96
C GLN A 59 9.25 3.24 -7.91
N ASP A 60 9.08 2.31 -6.98
CA ASP A 60 7.83 1.57 -6.82
C ASP A 60 6.68 2.51 -6.40
N CYS A 61 6.95 3.47 -5.50
CA CYS A 61 6.01 4.53 -5.14
C CYS A 61 5.68 5.46 -6.31
N GLU A 62 6.68 5.97 -7.05
CA GLU A 62 6.47 6.87 -8.20
C GLU A 62 5.54 6.24 -9.26
N ILE A 63 5.77 4.96 -9.58
CA ILE A 63 4.94 4.22 -10.55
C ILE A 63 3.51 4.05 -10.02
N ALA A 64 3.37 3.68 -8.75
CA ALA A 64 2.05 3.45 -8.15
C ALA A 64 1.23 4.74 -8.01
N GLU A 65 1.87 5.86 -7.68
CA GLU A 65 1.25 7.20 -7.64
C GLU A 65 0.81 7.66 -9.02
N TYR A 66 1.61 7.39 -10.05
CA TYR A 66 1.19 7.65 -11.42
C TYR A 66 -0.08 6.86 -11.77
N VAL A 67 -0.13 5.56 -11.44
CA VAL A 67 -1.33 4.72 -11.64
C VAL A 67 -2.53 5.29 -10.88
N LEU A 68 -2.36 5.69 -9.62
CA LEU A 68 -3.42 6.29 -8.81
C LEU A 68 -3.97 7.56 -9.49
N SER A 69 -3.08 8.44 -9.97
CA SER A 69 -3.47 9.69 -10.65
C SER A 69 -4.26 9.46 -11.94
N VAL A 70 -4.04 8.34 -12.63
CA VAL A 70 -4.79 7.95 -13.83
C VAL A 70 -6.10 7.30 -13.41
N PHE A 71 -6.08 6.43 -12.41
CA PHE A 71 -7.27 5.78 -11.88
C PHE A 71 -8.30 6.80 -11.41
N GLU A 72 -7.91 7.80 -10.61
CA GLU A 72 -8.80 8.86 -10.11
C GLU A 72 -9.46 9.69 -11.22
N LYS A 73 -8.80 9.84 -12.37
CA LYS A 73 -9.39 10.56 -13.53
C LYS A 73 -10.45 9.73 -14.26
N LEU A 74 -10.37 8.40 -14.14
CA LEU A 74 -11.23 7.44 -14.82
C LEU A 74 -12.37 6.94 -13.92
N ALA A 75 -12.07 6.76 -12.63
CA ALA A 75 -13.00 6.41 -11.58
C ALA A 75 -13.80 7.66 -11.22
N LYS A 76 -14.99 7.78 -11.81
CA LYS A 76 -16.03 8.67 -11.33
C LYS A 76 -16.73 8.01 -10.17
#